data_AF-A0A498G4X3-F1
#
_entry.id   AF-A0A498G4X3-F1
#
_cell.length_a   1.000
_cell.length_b   1.000
_cell.length_c   1.000
_cell.angle_alpha   90.00
_cell.angle_beta   90.00
_cell.angle_gamma   90.00
#
_symmetry.space_group_name_H-M   'P 1'
#
loop_
_entity.id
_entity.type
_entity.pdbx_description
1 polymer ?
#
loop_
_entity_poly.entity_id
_entity_poly.type
_entity_poly.pdbx_seq_one_letter_code
_entity_poly.pdbx_strand_id
1 'polypeptide(L)' 'MSITRPSGFEEVCDVLATAEEPLTAREILDRLRARSVDGFETSYRVATVLGQAAERGAAVTVIDGSPYRYRLDEPSR' A
#
# COMPACT_ATOMS: atom_id res chain seq x y z
N MET A 1 11.14 19.41 -7.31
CA MET A 1 9.68 19.29 -7.40
C MET A 1 9.27 18.04 -6.64
N SER A 2 8.88 18.21 -5.38
CA SER A 2 8.41 17.09 -4.55
C SER A 2 7.07 16.64 -5.11
N ILE A 3 7.00 15.40 -5.61
CA ILE A 3 5.72 14.72 -5.78
C ILE A 3 5.11 14.74 -4.38
N THR A 4 4.06 15.52 -4.17
CA THR A 4 3.29 15.50 -2.91
C THR A 4 2.68 14.11 -2.81
N ARG A 5 3.45 13.17 -2.26
CA ARG A 5 2.96 11.83 -1.94
C ARG A 5 1.82 12.08 -0.96
N PRO A 6 0.60 11.57 -1.22
CA PRO A 6 -0.49 11.78 -0.29
C PRO A 6 -0.05 11.28 1.08
N SER A 7 -0.27 12.10 2.11
CA SER A 7 0.05 11.80 3.50
C SER A 7 -0.45 10.38 3.82
N GLY A 8 0.47 9.46 4.11
CA GLY A 8 0.16 8.05 4.38
C GLY A 8 0.56 7.05 3.29
N PHE A 9 0.79 7.45 2.04
CA PHE A 9 1.27 6.50 1.02
C PHE A 9 2.66 5.96 1.32
N GLU A 10 3.54 6.79 1.87
CA GLU A 10 4.89 6.36 2.28
C GLU A 10 4.83 5.31 3.38
N GLU A 11 3.89 5.44 4.33
CA GLU A 11 3.70 4.47 5.40
C GLU A 11 3.11 3.16 4.88
N VAL A 12 2.22 3.22 3.90
CA VAL A 12 1.74 2.02 3.19
C VAL A 12 2.90 1.31 2.50
N CYS A 13 3.77 2.05 1.81
CA CYS A 13 4.96 1.48 1.19
C CYS A 13 5.90 0.86 2.22
N ASP A 14 6.11 1.49 3.37
CA ASP A 14 6.93 0.92 4.45
C ASP A 14 6.33 -0.38 5.03
N VAL A 15 5.01 -0.42 5.23
CA VAL A 15 4.32 -1.65 5.64
C VAL A 15 4.51 -2.77 4.62
N LEU A 16 4.48 -2.44 3.32
CA LEU A 16 4.70 -3.41 2.24
C LEU A 16 6.17 -3.79 2.09
N ALA A 17 7.11 -2.87 2.31
CA ALA A 17 8.55 -3.12 2.24
C ALA A 17 9.02 -4.05 3.35
N THR A 18 8.38 -3.96 4.51
CA THR A 18 8.65 -4.83 5.67
C THR A 18 7.90 -6.17 5.60
N ALA A 19 7.04 -6.36 4.60
CA ALA A 19 6.28 -7.59 4.45
C ALA A 19 7.04 -8.60 3.58
N GLU A 20 7.32 -9.77 4.14
CA GLU A 20 7.94 -10.88 3.42
C GLU A 20 6.97 -11.53 2.41
N GLU A 21 5.67 -11.40 2.65
CA GLU A 21 4.59 -11.92 1.79
C GLU A 21 3.62 -10.81 1.36
N PRO A 22 2.94 -10.98 0.21
CA PRO A 22 1.92 -10.03 -0.23
C PRO A 22 0.79 -9.89 0.77
N LEU A 23 0.44 -8.66 1.11
CA LEU A 23 -0.58 -8.38 2.11
C LEU A 23 -1.91 -8.00 1.47
N THR A 24 -3.00 -8.36 2.13
CA THR A 24 -4.32 -7.85 1.78
C THR A 24 -4.49 -6.40 2.27
N ALA A 25 -5.41 -5.66 1.65
CA ALA A 25 -5.72 -4.30 2.08
C ALA A 25 -6.16 -4.21 3.56
N ARG A 26 -6.74 -5.28 4.10
CA ARG A 26 -7.12 -5.37 5.51
C ARG A 26 -5.91 -5.54 6.42
N GLU A 27 -4.96 -6.40 6.06
CA GLU A 27 -3.72 -6.58 6.84
C GLU A 27 -2.87 -5.32 6.82
N ILE A 28 -2.80 -4.63 5.68
CA ILE A 28 -2.11 -3.35 5.56
C ILE A 28 -2.75 -2.32 6.49
N LEU A 29 -4.08 -2.21 6.47
CA LEU A 29 -4.82 -1.32 7.38
C LEU A 29 -4.52 -1.61 8.86
N ASP A 30 -4.50 -2.88 9.24
CA ASP A 30 -4.25 -3.28 10.62
C ASP A 30 -2.85 -2.86 11.09
N ARG A 31 -1.84 -3.08 10.24
CA ARG A 31 -0.46 -2.66 10.51
C ARG A 31 -0.30 -1.13 10.56
N LEU A 32 -0.99 -0.41 9.69
CA LEU A 32 -1.01 1.06 9.72
C LEU A 32 -1.61 1.58 11.04
N ARG A 33 -2.73 0.99 11.48
CA ARG A 33 -3.34 1.33 12.78
C ARG A 33 -2.42 1.00 13.95
N ALA A 34 -1.72 -0.14 13.89
CA ALA A 34 -0.74 -0.52 14.91
C ALA A 34 0.44 0.47 15.00
N ARG A 35 0.75 1.17 13.89
CA ARG A 35 1.76 2.23 13.83
C ARG A 35 1.20 3.64 14.11
N SER A 36 -0.07 3.74 14.51
CA SER A 36 -0.79 5.02 14.73
C SER A 36 -0.79 5.94 13.52
N VAL A 37 -0.89 5.36 12.32
CA VAL A 37 -0.99 6.11 11.07
C VAL A 37 -2.43 6.55 10.84
N ASP A 38 -2.66 7.85 10.96
CA ASP A 38 -3.93 8.48 10.62
C ASP A 38 -4.03 8.71 9.09
N GLY A 39 -5.18 8.40 8.50
CA GLY A 39 -5.43 8.63 7.06
C GLY A 39 -6.07 7.45 6.32
N PHE A 40 -6.03 6.26 6.92
CA PHE A 40 -6.68 5.06 6.40
C PHE A 40 -7.72 4.55 7.39
N GLU A 41 -8.97 4.94 7.16
CA GLU A 41 -10.09 4.53 8.02
C GLU A 41 -10.58 3.12 7.67
N THR A 42 -10.45 2.71 6.40
CA THR A 42 -10.98 1.44 5.89
C THR A 42 -9.99 0.75 4.96
N SER A 43 -10.11 -0.58 4.86
CA SER A 43 -9.30 -1.41 3.96
C SER A 43 -9.63 -1.09 2.50
N TYR A 44 -10.88 -0.68 2.21
CA TYR A 44 -11.25 -0.20 0.89
C TYR A 44 -10.45 1.04 0.48
N ARG A 45 -10.28 2.01 1.40
CA ARG A 45 -9.47 3.21 1.13
C ARG A 45 -8.02 2.85 0.81
N VAL A 46 -7.44 1.88 1.53
CA VAL A 46 -6.10 1.35 1.24
C VAL A 46 -6.06 0.73 -0.16
N ALA A 47 -7.02 -0.13 -0.50
CA ALA A 47 -7.12 -0.76 -1.82
C ALA A 47 -7.22 0.27 -2.96
N THR A 48 -8.04 1.31 -2.80
CA THR A 48 -8.19 2.38 -3.79
C THR A 48 -6.88 3.14 -4.00
N VAL A 49 -6.18 3.51 -2.92
CA VAL A 49 -4.91 4.24 -3.01
C VAL A 49 -3.84 3.38 -3.68
N LEU A 50 -3.74 2.10 -3.32
CA LEU A 50 -2.80 1.17 -3.93
C LEU A 50 -3.10 0.91 -5.40
N GLY A 51 -4.39 0.75 -5.75
CA GLY A 51 -4.82 0.62 -7.14
C GLY A 51 -4.45 1.86 -7.95
N GLN A 52 -4.78 3.06 -7.46
CA GLN A 52 -4.41 4.31 -8.13
C GLN A 52 -2.90 4.51 -8.24
N ALA A 53 -2.12 4.06 -7.26
CA ALA A 53 -0.67 4.13 -7.31
C ALA A 53 -0.09 3.19 -8.38
N ALA A 54 -0.58 1.94 -8.43
CA ALA A 54 -0.19 0.97 -9.44
C ALA A 54 -0.53 1.47 -10.86
N GLU A 55 -1.73 2.01 -11.07
CA GLU A 55 -2.16 2.61 -12.34
C GLU A 55 -1.27 3.81 -12.76
N ARG A 56 -0.68 4.52 -11.80
CA ARG A 56 0.24 5.64 -12.02
C ARG A 56 1.70 5.20 -12.21
N GLY A 57 1.98 3.90 -12.19
CA GLY A 57 3.33 3.35 -12.32
C GLY A 57 4.16 3.47 -11.04
N ALA A 58 3.53 3.53 -9.86
CA ALA A 58 4.25 3.34 -8.61
C ALA A 58 4.76 1.89 -8.51
N ALA A 59 5.80 1.69 -7.69
CA ALA A 59 6.41 0.38 -7.45
C ALA A 59 5.53 -0.52 -6.56
N VAL A 60 4.26 -0.70 -6.94
CA VAL A 60 3.27 -1.51 -6.24
C VAL A 60 2.65 -2.47 -7.25
N THR A 61 2.73 -3.77 -6.98
CA THR A 61 2.08 -4.79 -7.78
C THR A 61 0.79 -5.24 -7.09
N VAL A 62 -0.31 -5.23 -7.85
CA VAL A 62 -1.57 -5.84 -7.43
C VAL A 62 -1.58 -7.29 -7.90
N ILE A 63 -1.67 -8.21 -6.94
CA ILE A 63 -1.73 -9.64 -7.20
C ILE A 63 -3.20 -10.05 -7.15
N ASP A 64 -3.70 -10.50 -8.30
CA ASP A 64 -5.08 -10.99 -8.44
C ASP A 64 -5.30 -12.22 -7.56
N GLY A 65 -6.44 -12.25 -6.87
CA GLY A 65 -6.79 -13.28 -5.90
C GLY A 65 -8.05 -12.91 -5.12
N SER A 66 -8.61 -13.89 -4.40
CA SER A 66 -9.71 -13.66 -3.47
C SER A 66 -9.23 -13.95 -2.04
N PRO A 67 -8.92 -12.93 -1.22
CA PRO A 67 -8.92 -11.48 -1.51
C PRO A 67 -7.69 -10.97 -2.30
N TYR A 68 -7.80 -9.79 -2.91
CA TYR A 68 -6.69 -9.08 -3.56
C TYR A 68 -5.53 -8.83 -2.60
N ARG A 69 -4.30 -9.04 -3.10
CA ARG A 69 -3.06 -8.80 -2.35
C ARG A 69 -2.18 -7.78 -3.04
N TYR A 70 -1.33 -7.13 -2.25
CA TYR A 70 -0.45 -6.06 -2.67
C TYR A 70 0.96 -6.36 -2.20
N ARG A 71 1.92 -6.04 -3.06
CA ARG A 71 3.34 -6.13 -2.75
C ARG A 71 4.05 -4.89 -3.27
N LEU A 72 5.05 -4.43 -2.53
CA LEU A 72 5.98 -3.44 -3.07
C LEU A 72 6.89 -4.16 -4.08
N ASP A 73 6.94 -3.67 -5.31
CA ASP A 73 7.96 -4.11 -6.24
C ASP A 73 9.26 -3.38 -5.90
N GLU A 74 10.41 -4.05 -5.99
CA GLU A 74 11.66 -3.31 -5.92
C GLU A 74 11.66 -2.36 -7.12
N PRO A 75 11.93 -1.04 -6.92
CA PRO A 75 12.01 -0.13 -8.04
C PRO A 75 13.01 -0.72 -9.03
N SER A 76 12.51 -1.14 -10.19
CA SER A 76 13.30 -1.77 -11.23
C SER A 76 14.34 -0.74 -11.64
N ARG A 77 15.56 -0.89 -11.13
CA ARG A 77 16.66 0.06 -11.26
C ARG A 77 17.14 0.18 -12.70
#